data_AF-A0A837KKT8-F1
#
_entry.id   AF-A0A837KKT8-F1
#
_cell.length_a   1.000
_cell.length_b   1.000
_cell.length_c   1.000
_cell.angle_alpha   90.00
_cell.angle_beta   90.00
_cell.angle_gamma   90.00
#
_symmetry.space_group_name_H-M   'P 1'
#
loop_
_entity.id
_entity.type
_entity.pdbx_description
1 polymer ?
#
loop_
_entity_poly.entity_id
_entity_poly.type
_entity_poly.pdbx_seq_one_letter_code
_entity_poly.pdbx_strand_id
1 'polypeptide(L)'
;MNFQLPTDEDEVAYSKYWDLADASGSRIGGYPYFTQEYVNQDGWELLLQLDMEGDNYDYYVSWGDSGVGNFFVRREDLLRLDFSRVWYTWDCL
;
A
#
# COMPACT_ATOMS: atom_id res chain seq x y z
N MET A 1 -4.47 -8.67 21.80
CA MET A 1 -3.94 -7.45 22.47
C MET A 1 -4.80 -6.30 22.02
N ASN A 2 -5.41 -5.56 22.95
CA ASN A 2 -6.09 -4.31 22.61
C ASN A 2 -5.03 -3.21 22.69
N PHE A 3 -4.56 -2.73 21.53
CA PHE A 3 -3.76 -1.52 21.47
C PHE A 3 -4.73 -0.34 21.56
N GLN A 4 -4.56 0.50 22.59
CA GLN A 4 -5.27 1.77 22.69
C GLN A 4 -4.44 2.80 21.92
N LEU A 5 -5.02 3.41 20.89
CA LEU A 5 -4.37 4.50 20.17
C LEU A 5 -4.18 5.70 21.11
N PRO A 6 -3.09 6.49 20.93
CA PRO A 6 -2.99 7.80 21.54
C PRO A 6 -4.23 8.63 21.19
N THR A 7 -4.78 9.36 22.15
CA THR A 7 -5.86 10.30 21.86
C THR A 7 -5.30 11.48 21.07
N ASP A 8 -6.14 12.08 20.22
CA ASP A 8 -5.77 13.25 19.41
C ASP A 8 -5.37 14.48 20.27
N GLU A 9 -5.67 14.45 21.58
CA GLU A 9 -5.22 15.45 22.56
C GLU A 9 -3.70 15.42 22.81
N ASP A 10 -3.04 14.29 22.58
CA ASP A 10 -1.57 14.17 22.60
C ASP A 10 -1.05 14.17 21.16
N GLU A 11 -1.07 15.36 20.53
CA GLU A 11 -0.71 15.57 19.12
C GLU A 11 0.65 14.96 18.75
N VAL A 12 1.62 15.00 19.68
CA VAL A 12 2.97 14.45 19.46
C VAL A 12 2.93 12.93 19.41
N ALA A 13 2.24 12.28 20.35
CA ALA A 13 2.09 10.83 20.34
C ALA A 13 1.28 10.36 19.12
N TYR A 14 0.22 11.09 18.76
CA TYR A 14 -0.61 10.82 17.60
C TYR A 14 0.18 10.94 16.29
N SER A 15 0.89 12.05 16.06
CA SER A 15 1.73 12.24 14.87
C SER A 15 2.80 11.16 14.74
N LYS A 16 3.51 10.84 15.83
CA LYS A 16 4.54 9.81 15.81
C LYS A 16 3.97 8.41 15.52
N TYR A 17 2.75 8.12 15.98
CA TYR A 17 2.08 6.88 15.64
C TYR A 17 1.82 6.79 14.14
N TRP A 18 1.30 7.86 13.52
CA TRP A 18 1.07 7.91 12.08
C TRP A 18 2.36 7.74 11.29
N ASP A 19 3.43 8.46 11.64
CA ASP A 19 4.73 8.32 10.96
C ASP A 19 5.26 6.87 10.98
N LEU A 20 4.90 6.09 12.01
CA LEU A 20 5.33 4.70 12.17
C LEU A 20 4.38 3.68 11.54
N ALA A 21 3.09 4.00 11.45
CA ALA A 21 2.04 3.11 10.98
C ALA A 21 1.66 3.36 9.52
N ASP A 22 2.13 4.45 8.93
CA ASP A 22 1.80 4.83 7.56
C ASP A 22 2.34 3.80 6.56
N ALA A 23 1.40 3.12 5.92
CA ALA A 23 1.67 2.17 4.85
C ALA A 23 1.44 2.79 3.46
N SER A 24 1.09 4.08 3.37
CA SER A 24 1.04 4.85 2.13
C SER A 24 2.43 5.07 1.54
N GLY A 25 2.48 5.33 0.24
CA GLY A 25 3.68 5.55 -0.56
C GLY A 25 4.05 4.35 -1.42
N SER A 26 4.59 4.66 -2.60
CA SER A 26 5.04 3.70 -3.60
C SER A 26 6.21 2.86 -3.10
N ARG A 27 6.17 1.54 -3.34
CA ARG A 27 7.18 0.58 -2.86
C ARG A 27 7.24 -0.68 -3.71
N ILE A 28 8.38 -1.37 -3.64
CA ILE A 28 8.58 -2.71 -4.18
C ILE A 28 8.63 -3.69 -3.00
N GLY A 29 7.76 -4.71 -3.02
CA GLY A 29 7.66 -5.65 -1.90
C GLY A 29 7.11 -5.05 -0.61
N GLY A 30 7.18 -5.83 0.47
CA GLY A 30 6.63 -5.46 1.77
C GLY A 30 5.15 -5.81 1.91
N TYR A 31 4.50 -5.20 2.90
CA TYR A 31 3.06 -5.37 3.13
C TYR A 31 2.26 -4.33 2.32
N PRO A 32 1.19 -4.75 1.62
CA PRO A 32 0.36 -3.85 0.84
C PRO A 32 -0.51 -2.95 1.71
N TYR A 33 -0.73 -1.74 1.23
CA TYR A 33 -1.73 -0.80 1.70
C TYR A 33 -2.97 -0.85 0.80
N PHE A 34 -4.13 -0.62 1.42
CA PHE A 34 -5.45 -0.56 0.81
C PHE A 34 -6.23 0.58 1.48
N THR A 35 -7.00 1.33 0.70
CA THR A 35 -7.89 2.38 1.22
C THR A 35 -9.24 1.83 1.67
N GLN A 36 -9.66 0.69 1.11
CA GLN A 36 -10.94 0.02 1.40
C GLN A 36 -10.70 -1.34 2.10
N GLU A 37 -11.27 -2.42 1.57
CA GLU A 37 -11.18 -3.75 2.17
C GLU A 37 -9.82 -4.41 1.88
N TYR A 38 -9.19 -4.93 2.93
CA TYR A 38 -7.98 -5.74 2.80
C TYR A 38 -8.27 -7.01 1.99
N VAL A 39 -7.66 -7.12 0.81
CA VAL A 39 -7.78 -8.32 0.01
C VAL A 39 -6.66 -9.29 0.41
N ASN A 40 -6.95 -10.15 1.40
CA ASN A 40 -6.03 -11.22 1.77
C ASN A 40 -5.95 -12.25 0.65
N GLN A 41 -4.75 -12.52 0.13
CA GLN A 41 -4.52 -13.69 -0.72
C GLN A 41 -3.26 -14.44 -0.30
N ASP A 42 -3.47 -15.51 0.47
CA ASP A 42 -2.43 -16.47 0.82
C ASP A 42 -1.65 -16.90 -0.44
N GLY A 43 -0.32 -16.84 -0.35
CA GLY A 43 0.60 -17.25 -1.42
C GLY A 43 0.90 -16.17 -2.46
N TRP A 44 0.32 -14.97 -2.35
CA TRP A 44 0.66 -13.80 -3.15
C TRP A 44 1.54 -12.83 -2.38
N GLU A 45 2.56 -12.31 -3.04
CA GLU A 45 3.50 -11.34 -2.52
C GLU A 45 3.32 -10.02 -3.26
N LEU A 46 3.41 -8.90 -2.55
CA LEU A 46 3.42 -7.59 -3.20
C LEU A 46 4.65 -7.50 -4.09
N LEU A 47 4.46 -7.19 -5.37
CA LEU A 47 5.53 -6.90 -6.32
C LEU A 47 5.79 -5.41 -6.35
N LEU A 48 4.74 -4.62 -6.56
CA LEU A 48 4.78 -3.16 -6.65
C LEU A 48 3.48 -2.60 -6.07
N GLN A 49 3.61 -1.59 -5.23
CA GLN A 49 2.53 -0.67 -4.91
C GLN A 49 2.91 0.69 -5.49
N LEU A 50 1.97 1.30 -6.19
CA LEU A 50 2.09 2.63 -6.74
C LEU A 50 0.97 3.47 -6.14
N ASP A 51 1.32 4.42 -5.28
CA ASP A 51 0.36 5.27 -4.62
C ASP A 51 -0.03 6.46 -5.50
N MET A 52 -1.04 7.24 -5.10
CA MET A 52 -1.24 8.58 -5.64
C MET A 52 -0.01 9.43 -5.30
N GLU A 53 0.71 9.90 -6.33
CA GLU A 53 1.90 10.73 -6.18
C GLU A 53 2.07 11.65 -7.39
N GLY A 54 2.77 12.76 -7.21
CA GLY A 54 3.07 13.70 -8.28
C GLY A 54 3.94 14.85 -7.78
N ASP A 55 4.57 15.55 -8.70
CA ASP A 55 5.51 16.64 -8.38
C ASP A 55 4.97 18.04 -8.68
N ASN A 56 3.68 18.16 -9.05
CA ASN A 56 3.03 19.38 -9.53
C ASN A 56 3.62 19.96 -10.84
N TYR A 57 4.49 19.22 -11.54
CA TYR A 57 5.13 19.67 -12.78
C TYR A 57 4.95 18.68 -13.93
N ASP A 58 5.59 17.51 -13.84
CA ASP A 58 5.83 16.63 -14.99
C ASP A 58 5.02 15.34 -14.92
N TYR A 59 4.63 14.89 -13.72
CA TYR A 59 3.82 13.68 -13.58
C TYR A 59 2.82 13.74 -12.43
N TYR A 60 1.74 13.01 -12.63
CA TYR A 60 0.70 12.80 -11.65
C TYR A 60 0.13 11.39 -11.82
N VAL A 61 0.27 10.56 -10.79
CA VAL A 61 -0.33 9.24 -10.67
C VAL A 61 -1.63 9.41 -9.89
N SER A 62 -2.73 8.91 -10.45
CA SER A 62 -4.05 9.02 -9.83
C SER A 62 -4.78 7.68 -9.87
N TRP A 63 -5.35 7.34 -8.72
CA TRP A 63 -6.20 6.18 -8.52
C TRP A 63 -7.52 6.66 -7.90
N GLY A 64 -8.42 7.22 -8.72
CA GLY A 64 -9.69 7.77 -8.22
C GLY A 64 -9.48 8.86 -7.16
N ASP A 65 -10.20 8.75 -6.04
CA ASP A 65 -10.08 9.67 -4.90
C ASP A 65 -8.99 9.19 -3.92
N SER A 66 -7.77 9.68 -4.10
CA SER A 66 -6.65 9.44 -3.18
C SER A 66 -6.36 7.95 -2.94
N GLY A 67 -6.45 7.15 -4.01
CA GLY A 67 -6.30 5.70 -3.95
C GLY A 67 -4.90 5.17 -4.22
N VAL A 68 -4.81 3.84 -4.29
CA VAL A 68 -3.56 3.09 -4.46
C VAL A 68 -3.74 1.93 -5.45
N GLY A 69 -2.72 1.67 -6.27
CA GLY A 69 -2.64 0.50 -7.15
C GLY A 69 -1.61 -0.50 -6.65
N ASN A 70 -1.98 -1.79 -6.60
CA ASN A 70 -1.11 -2.86 -6.17
C ASN A 70 -0.98 -3.96 -7.25
N PHE A 71 0.22 -4.48 -7.38
CA PHE A 71 0.56 -5.60 -8.25
C PHE A 71 1.14 -6.72 -7.39
N PHE A 72 0.58 -7.90 -7.52
CA PHE A 72 0.96 -9.08 -6.75
C PHE A 72 1.47 -10.18 -7.65
N VAL A 73 2.39 -10.99 -7.13
CA VAL A 73 2.94 -12.15 -7.80
C VAL A 73 2.99 -13.32 -6.82
N ARG A 74 2.74 -14.54 -7.29
CA ARG A 74 2.94 -15.72 -6.44
C ARG A 74 4.42 -15.93 -6.18
N ARG A 75 4.78 -16.34 -4.96
CA ARG A 75 6.18 -16.60 -4.58
C ARG A 75 6.90 -17.55 -5.56
N GLU A 76 6.21 -18.60 -6.01
CA GLU A 76 6.78 -19.57 -6.97
C GLU A 76 7.06 -18.95 -8.35
N ASP A 77 6.21 -18.04 -8.80
CA ASP A 77 6.36 -17.33 -10.08
C ASP A 77 7.51 -16.30 -9.97
N LEU A 78 7.62 -15.61 -8.83
CA LEU A 78 8.71 -14.68 -8.53
C LEU A 78 10.08 -15.37 -8.53
N LEU A 79 10.19 -16.56 -7.92
CA LEU A 79 11.43 -17.35 -7.91
C LEU A 79 11.87 -17.81 -9.31
N ARG A 80 10.91 -18.00 -10.22
CA ARG A 80 11.17 -18.34 -11.63
C ARG A 80 11.37 -17.12 -12.54
N LEU A 81 11.25 -15.90 -11.99
CA LEU A 81 11.22 -14.65 -12.74
C LEU A 81 10.10 -14.62 -13.81
N ASP A 82 9.00 -15.33 -13.55
CA ASP A 82 7.86 -15.42 -14.45
C ASP A 82 6.79 -14.40 -14.05
N PHE A 83 6.79 -13.26 -14.72
CA PHE A 83 5.80 -12.19 -14.51
C PHE A 83 4.62 -12.27 -15.49
N SER A 84 4.44 -13.40 -16.19
CA SER A 84 3.29 -13.57 -17.11
C SER A 84 1.94 -13.62 -16.38
N ARG A 85 1.95 -13.83 -15.06
CA ARG A 85 0.78 -13.90 -14.19
C ARG A 85 0.96 -12.98 -12.98
N VAL A 86 0.53 -11.74 -13.14
CA VAL A 86 0.46 -10.74 -12.08
C VAL A 86 -1.00 -10.45 -11.79
N TRP A 87 -1.36 -10.40 -10.51
CA TRP A 87 -2.67 -9.92 -10.11
C TRP A 87 -2.58 -8.44 -9.80
N TYR A 88 -3.46 -7.66 -10.42
CA TYR A 88 -3.55 -6.23 -10.25
C TYR A 88 -4.88 -5.88 -9.58
N THR A 89 -4.83 -4.95 -8.62
CA THR A 89 -6.00 -4.36 -7.97
C THR A 89 -5.72 -2.88 -7.69
N TRP A 90 -6.78 -2.11 -7.52
CA TRP A 90 -6.72 -0.74 -7.04
C TRP A 90 -7.99 -0.42 -6.26
N ASP A 91 -7.88 0.48 -5.29
CA ASP A 91 -9.01 1.04 -4.55
C ASP A 91 -8.79 2.54 -4.29
N CYS A 92 -9.84 3.24 -3.84
CA CYS A 92 -9.79 4.65 -3.46
C CYS A 92 -10.75 4.94 -2.30
N LEU A 93 -10.64 6.13 -1.69
CA LEU A 93 -11.53 6.57 -0.60
C LEU A 93 -13.00 6.72 -1.03
#